data_AF-A0A7C1P8X6-F1
#
_entry.id   AF-A0A7C1P8X6-F1
#
_cell.length_a   1.000
_cell.length_b   1.000
_cell.length_c   1.000
_cell.angle_alpha   90.00
_cell.angle_beta   90.00
_cell.angle_gamma   90.00
#
_symmetry.space_group_name_H-M   'P 1'
#
loop_
_entity.id
_entity.type
_entity.pdbx_description
1 polymer ?
#
loop_
_entity_poly.entity_id
_entity_poly.type
_entity_poly.pdbx_seq_one_letter_code
_entity_poly.pdbx_strand_id
1 'polypeptide(L)'
;MAPANRRVLTTALGLLALFALTRPAPLRAQNVLVAADAYAQRVLLGANEVSGYRLVEATAVSAAGTDALAIRYVSFVADPPEVTKALGFTVYVFVYAAVDPAHRQITNIRNSGTEITGDGSRIAYRWDGSVGGADEAESFRFTVRSVDGRSLSGSGVGWRRQNVAFVLFAYSAPGHEVKQEALRLASLQNSKVTLVGTFTLPTPGQHAGPGATEESEFGEPAMLLLVAPRIGGAIVRDGTVVRAYIGGQVCGEGATIFGWTFLAVESRDTKPGCGAPGATVTFTIDGIPANETETWVVGSFARGLMLTSSSDQPSSGVLVRPVVSVRCRPAPGQAACSDIDERLWNGDLETWLAVFAKRGEEPSGGALLRAWARMRAERGEVLGGMVLAVLEGQPYTFINAVRYQPSDEFPDVYIEIANLGGDRPVGNWEVRTADDGVYIFPPDTVLGTGACRIYLSEEAAARGASACPGAVLSGGTLTPPGAVYLINDQGEIVDSVGF
;
A
#
# COMPACT_ATOMS: atom_id res chain seq x y z
N MET A 1 19.65 -43.88 55.22
CA MET A 1 20.93 -43.26 55.61
C MET A 1 21.63 -42.79 54.35
N ALA A 2 21.84 -41.47 54.21
CA ALA A 2 22.70 -40.86 53.18
C ALA A 2 24.20 -41.08 53.53
N PRO A 3 25.25 -40.71 52.74
CA PRO A 3 25.28 -39.75 51.61
C PRO A 3 26.30 -40.01 50.44
N ALA A 4 26.17 -39.16 49.39
CA ALA A 4 27.16 -38.44 48.56
C ALA A 4 28.51 -39.03 48.04
N ASN A 5 28.77 -38.67 46.75
CA ASN A 5 30.03 -38.16 46.12
C ASN A 5 31.14 -39.11 45.59
N ARG A 6 31.35 -39.14 44.24
CA ARG A 6 32.49 -38.52 43.48
C ARG A 6 32.70 -39.05 42.03
N ARG A 7 32.69 -38.10 41.07
CA ARG A 7 33.61 -37.80 39.93
C ARG A 7 34.18 -38.86 38.94
N VAL A 8 33.84 -38.64 37.64
CA VAL A 8 34.64 -38.47 36.38
C VAL A 8 35.70 -39.51 35.92
N LEU A 9 35.53 -40.12 34.71
CA LEU A 9 36.33 -39.97 33.45
C LEU A 9 36.05 -41.11 32.41
N THR A 10 35.64 -40.72 31.17
CA THR A 10 36.06 -41.19 29.80
C THR A 10 36.11 -42.71 29.45
N THR A 11 35.58 -43.30 28.35
CA THR A 11 35.73 -42.99 26.90
C THR A 11 34.87 -43.97 26.03
N ALA A 12 34.34 -43.46 24.91
CA ALA A 12 33.94 -44.08 23.61
C ALA A 12 33.64 -45.59 23.43
N LEU A 13 32.46 -45.93 22.88
CA LEU A 13 32.22 -46.35 21.48
C LEU A 13 30.78 -46.90 21.33
N GLY A 14 30.02 -46.40 20.36
CA GLY A 14 28.68 -46.91 20.05
C GLY A 14 27.82 -46.02 19.16
N LEU A 15 28.44 -45.29 18.22
CA LEU A 15 27.77 -44.69 17.07
C LEU A 15 27.38 -45.83 16.11
N LEU A 16 26.09 -46.09 15.91
CA LEU A 16 25.46 -46.58 14.68
C LEU A 16 24.01 -47.00 15.00
N ALA A 17 23.08 -46.53 14.16
CA ALA A 17 21.64 -46.84 14.17
C ALA A 17 20.70 -45.93 14.98
N LEU A 18 20.64 -44.63 14.63
CA LEU A 18 19.38 -43.85 14.61
C LEU A 18 19.51 -42.58 13.76
N PHE A 19 20.12 -42.73 12.57
CA PHE A 19 19.98 -41.78 11.47
C PHE A 19 19.38 -42.54 10.28
N ALA A 20 18.07 -42.72 10.31
CA ALA A 20 17.31 -43.24 9.19
C ALA A 20 16.08 -42.33 8.98
N LEU A 21 16.11 -41.64 7.83
CA LEU A 21 14.95 -41.15 7.06
C LEU A 21 14.28 -39.83 7.49
N THR A 22 15.04 -38.73 7.52
CA THR A 22 14.51 -37.48 6.94
C THR A 22 15.27 -37.25 5.64
N ARG A 23 14.60 -37.48 4.49
CA ARG A 23 15.16 -37.05 3.21
C ARG A 23 15.27 -35.53 3.27
N PRO A 24 16.44 -34.92 2.98
CA PRO A 24 16.51 -33.47 2.86
C PRO A 24 15.50 -33.07 1.79
N ALA A 25 14.60 -32.15 2.14
CA ALA A 25 13.72 -31.56 1.15
C ALA A 25 14.60 -30.98 0.02
N PRO A 26 14.25 -31.15 -1.25
CA PRO A 26 15.02 -30.55 -2.33
C PRO A 26 15.15 -29.04 -2.08
N LEU A 27 16.35 -28.47 -2.23
CA LEU A 27 16.66 -27.04 -2.01
C LEU A 27 15.61 -26.07 -2.59
N ARG A 28 14.92 -26.48 -3.67
CA ARG A 28 13.81 -25.75 -4.29
C ARG A 28 12.59 -25.56 -3.39
N ALA A 29 12.23 -26.56 -2.60
CA ALA A 29 11.08 -26.49 -1.69
C ALA A 29 11.37 -25.51 -0.53
N GLN A 30 12.62 -25.47 -0.07
CA GLN A 30 13.01 -24.57 1.02
C GLN A 30 12.93 -23.09 0.61
N ASN A 31 13.34 -22.75 -0.62
CA ASN A 31 13.24 -21.39 -1.13
C ASN A 31 11.79 -20.90 -1.27
N VAL A 32 10.87 -21.78 -1.66
CA VAL A 32 9.44 -21.44 -1.76
C VAL A 32 8.84 -21.14 -0.39
N LEU A 33 9.17 -21.95 0.63
CA LEU A 33 8.70 -21.73 2.00
C LEU A 33 9.24 -20.42 2.59
N VAL A 34 10.52 -20.12 2.39
CA VAL A 34 11.13 -18.85 2.83
C VAL A 34 10.49 -17.65 2.13
N ALA A 35 10.27 -17.74 0.81
CA ALA A 35 9.61 -16.67 0.05
C ALA A 35 8.16 -16.44 0.49
N ALA A 36 7.40 -17.52 0.73
CA ALA A 36 6.04 -17.44 1.23
C ALA A 36 5.98 -16.82 2.64
N ASP A 37 6.93 -17.18 3.50
CA ASP A 37 7.02 -16.64 4.86
C ASP A 37 7.37 -15.14 4.88
N ALA A 38 8.36 -14.74 4.09
CA ALA A 38 8.71 -13.32 3.92
C ALA A 38 7.56 -12.51 3.31
N TYR A 39 6.82 -13.09 2.36
CA TYR A 39 5.61 -12.47 1.83
C TYR A 39 4.54 -12.29 2.92
N ALA A 40 4.23 -13.36 3.67
CA ALA A 40 3.27 -13.34 4.77
C ALA A 40 3.61 -12.24 5.80
N GLN A 41 4.88 -12.08 6.15
CA GLN A 41 5.34 -11.03 7.05
C GLN A 41 5.11 -9.62 6.49
N ARG A 42 5.39 -9.40 5.20
CA ARG A 42 5.23 -8.08 4.57
C ARG A 42 3.78 -7.64 4.44
N VAL A 43 2.86 -8.58 4.24
CA VAL A 43 1.44 -8.23 4.04
C VAL A 43 0.71 -7.95 5.34
N LEU A 44 1.09 -8.54 6.47
CA LEU A 44 0.40 -8.34 7.75
C LEU A 44 0.58 -6.91 8.30
N LEU A 45 -0.47 -6.37 8.94
CA LEU A 45 -0.41 -5.06 9.59
C LEU A 45 0.70 -4.98 10.65
N GLY A 46 1.39 -3.85 10.71
CA GLY A 46 2.48 -3.53 11.63
C GLY A 46 2.06 -2.63 12.79
N ALA A 47 2.97 -2.45 13.76
CA ALA A 47 2.68 -1.77 15.03
C ALA A 47 2.16 -0.33 14.91
N ASN A 48 2.56 0.40 13.86
CA ASN A 48 2.22 1.80 13.67
C ASN A 48 1.22 2.03 12.54
N GLU A 49 0.58 0.97 12.04
CA GLU A 49 -0.34 1.06 10.90
C GLU A 49 -1.81 1.14 11.33
N VAL A 50 -2.10 0.93 12.62
CA VAL A 50 -3.49 0.86 13.11
C VAL A 50 -3.65 1.79 14.33
N SER A 51 -4.19 2.98 14.09
CA SER A 51 -4.46 3.96 15.14
C SER A 51 -5.41 3.40 16.20
N GLY A 52 -5.11 3.67 17.48
CA GLY A 52 -5.86 3.18 18.64
C GLY A 52 -5.53 1.75 19.06
N TYR A 53 -4.56 1.09 18.41
CA TYR A 53 -4.15 -0.26 18.75
C TYR A 53 -2.64 -0.38 18.87
N ARG A 54 -2.19 -1.25 19.77
CA ARG A 54 -0.80 -1.63 19.96
C ARG A 54 -0.59 -3.08 19.59
N LEU A 55 0.42 -3.36 18.77
CA LEU A 55 0.85 -4.72 18.45
C LEU A 55 1.38 -5.40 19.71
N VAL A 56 0.86 -6.59 20.03
CA VAL A 56 1.29 -7.40 21.19
C VAL A 56 1.97 -8.69 20.78
N GLU A 57 1.68 -9.20 19.59
CA GLU A 57 2.22 -10.46 19.12
C GLU A 57 2.31 -10.49 17.60
N ALA A 58 3.38 -11.08 17.07
CA ALA A 58 3.58 -11.35 15.66
C ALA A 58 4.31 -12.68 15.54
N THR A 59 3.59 -13.74 15.16
CA THR A 59 4.08 -15.12 15.31
C THR A 59 3.84 -15.93 14.03
N ALA A 60 4.83 -16.76 13.67
CA ALA A 60 4.68 -17.78 12.64
C ALA A 60 4.00 -19.03 13.23
N VAL A 61 3.02 -19.56 12.52
CA VAL A 61 2.29 -20.77 12.92
C VAL A 61 2.78 -21.93 12.07
N SER A 62 2.90 -23.10 12.68
CA SER A 62 3.24 -24.32 11.95
C SER A 62 2.22 -24.57 10.84
N ALA A 63 2.69 -24.61 9.59
CA ALA A 63 1.89 -25.04 8.45
C ALA A 63 1.79 -26.57 8.32
N ALA A 64 2.40 -27.32 9.25
CA ALA A 64 2.44 -28.78 9.20
C ALA A 64 1.01 -29.38 9.20
N GLY A 65 0.73 -30.24 8.23
CA GLY A 65 -0.59 -30.84 8.07
C GLY A 65 -1.61 -29.96 7.34
N THR A 66 -1.18 -28.84 6.76
CA THR A 66 -2.01 -27.97 5.92
C THR A 66 -1.43 -27.87 4.50
N ASP A 67 -2.24 -27.40 3.55
CA ASP A 67 -1.79 -27.07 2.18
C ASP A 67 -1.06 -25.71 2.12
N ALA A 68 -0.97 -24.97 3.23
CA ALA A 68 -0.35 -23.65 3.27
C ALA A 68 1.19 -23.75 3.21
N LEU A 69 1.79 -22.85 2.43
CA LEU A 69 3.24 -22.66 2.38
C LEU A 69 3.75 -21.87 3.59
N ALA A 70 2.95 -20.92 4.07
CA ALA A 70 3.24 -20.14 5.27
C ALA A 70 1.93 -19.74 5.96
N ILE A 71 1.97 -19.71 7.30
CA ILE A 71 0.89 -19.19 8.14
C ILE A 71 1.52 -18.24 9.14
N ARG A 72 1.02 -17.00 9.20
CA ARG A 72 1.42 -16.01 10.21
C ARG A 72 0.19 -15.33 10.78
N TYR A 73 0.32 -14.83 12.00
CA TYR A 73 -0.64 -13.89 12.54
C TYR A 73 0.02 -12.75 13.28
N VAL A 74 -0.74 -11.66 13.38
CA VAL A 74 -0.45 -10.52 14.26
C VAL A 74 -1.66 -10.28 15.16
N SER A 75 -1.40 -9.98 16.42
CA SER A 75 -2.42 -9.64 17.42
C SER A 75 -2.17 -8.25 17.97
N PHE A 76 -3.25 -7.51 18.12
CA PHE A 76 -3.28 -6.14 18.60
C PHE A 76 -4.24 -6.02 19.78
N VAL A 77 -3.92 -5.14 20.71
CA VAL A 77 -4.81 -4.71 21.81
C VAL A 77 -5.14 -3.24 21.66
N ALA A 78 -6.34 -2.84 22.08
CA ALA A 78 -6.72 -1.44 22.12
C ALA A 78 -5.82 -0.64 23.06
N ASP A 79 -5.41 0.56 22.64
CA ASP A 79 -4.53 1.45 23.41
C ASP A 79 -4.81 2.94 23.11
N PRO A 80 -5.45 3.70 24.03
CA PRO A 80 -6.03 3.24 25.28
C PRO A 80 -7.34 2.46 25.05
N PRO A 81 -7.71 1.51 25.94
CA PRO A 81 -8.81 0.56 25.72
C PRO A 81 -10.21 1.20 25.60
N GLU A 82 -10.36 2.46 26.00
CA GLU A 82 -11.63 3.20 25.99
C GLU A 82 -11.90 3.92 24.65
N VAL A 83 -10.88 4.03 23.78
CA VAL A 83 -10.96 4.85 22.56
C VAL A 83 -11.43 4.05 21.35
N THR A 84 -11.29 2.72 21.37
CA THR A 84 -11.64 1.85 20.25
C THR A 84 -12.97 1.13 20.46
N LYS A 85 -13.61 0.74 19.34
CA LYS A 85 -14.85 -0.03 19.38
C LYS A 85 -14.61 -1.51 19.72
N ALA A 86 -13.40 -2.04 19.48
CA ALA A 86 -13.01 -3.41 19.80
C ALA A 86 -11.90 -3.44 20.86
N LEU A 87 -11.88 -4.48 21.71
CA LEU A 87 -10.86 -4.68 22.76
C LEU A 87 -9.48 -5.01 22.19
N GLY A 88 -9.45 -5.52 20.96
CA GLY A 88 -8.28 -5.97 20.25
C GLY A 88 -8.70 -6.73 19.00
N PHE A 89 -7.73 -7.12 18.18
CA PHE A 89 -8.00 -7.96 17.02
C PHE A 89 -6.78 -8.82 16.66
N THR A 90 -7.04 -9.90 15.93
CA THR A 90 -6.02 -10.79 15.38
C THR A 90 -6.25 -10.93 13.87
N VAL A 91 -5.17 -10.88 13.09
CA VAL A 91 -5.22 -11.15 11.65
C VAL A 91 -4.34 -12.36 11.36
N TYR A 92 -4.93 -13.38 10.75
CA TYR A 92 -4.22 -14.52 10.18
C TYR A 92 -4.04 -14.31 8.68
N VAL A 93 -2.86 -14.66 8.18
CA VAL A 93 -2.60 -14.82 6.75
C VAL A 93 -2.13 -16.22 6.44
N PHE A 94 -2.68 -16.79 5.38
CA PHE A 94 -2.35 -18.10 4.86
C PHE A 94 -1.90 -17.96 3.41
N VAL A 95 -0.66 -18.33 3.12
CA VAL A 95 -0.09 -18.24 1.77
C VAL A 95 -0.06 -19.62 1.14
N TYR A 96 -0.61 -19.76 -0.08
CA TYR A 96 -0.71 -21.02 -0.80
C TYR A 96 0.05 -20.99 -2.13
N ALA A 97 0.32 -22.17 -2.67
CA ALA A 97 0.90 -22.31 -4.01
C ALA A 97 -0.11 -21.99 -5.14
N ALA A 98 -1.41 -22.05 -4.87
CA ALA A 98 -2.48 -21.88 -5.83
C ALA A 98 -3.73 -21.22 -5.21
N VAL A 99 -4.68 -20.80 -6.04
CA VAL A 99 -5.92 -20.13 -5.62
C VAL A 99 -6.88 -21.10 -4.93
N ASP A 100 -7.07 -22.31 -5.46
CA ASP A 100 -8.06 -23.26 -4.92
C ASP A 100 -7.87 -23.60 -3.44
N PRO A 101 -6.64 -23.87 -2.93
CA PRO A 101 -6.42 -24.06 -1.50
C PRO A 101 -6.78 -22.84 -0.65
N ALA A 102 -6.53 -21.62 -1.14
CA ALA A 102 -6.90 -20.39 -0.44
C ALA A 102 -8.43 -20.24 -0.35
N HIS A 103 -9.14 -20.55 -1.43
CA HIS A 103 -10.60 -20.59 -1.45
C HIS A 103 -11.17 -21.67 -0.49
N ARG A 104 -10.58 -22.88 -0.51
CA ARG A 104 -10.95 -23.95 0.42
C ARG A 104 -10.75 -23.55 1.87
N GLN A 105 -9.71 -22.78 2.20
CA GLN A 105 -9.49 -22.33 3.57
C GLN A 105 -10.66 -21.49 4.10
N ILE A 106 -11.11 -20.49 3.33
CA ILE A 106 -12.26 -19.66 3.72
C ILE A 106 -13.53 -20.50 3.80
N THR A 107 -13.73 -21.41 2.84
CA THR A 107 -14.87 -22.32 2.81
C THR A 107 -14.88 -23.31 3.98
N ASN A 108 -13.72 -23.79 4.41
CA ASN A 108 -13.59 -24.70 5.55
C ASN A 108 -13.94 -24.02 6.86
N ILE A 109 -13.47 -22.79 7.08
CA ILE A 109 -13.86 -21.99 8.25
C ILE A 109 -15.36 -21.67 8.20
N ARG A 110 -15.90 -21.48 6.99
CA ARG A 110 -17.34 -21.28 6.80
C ARG A 110 -18.17 -22.49 7.22
N ASN A 111 -17.76 -23.66 6.76
CA ASN A 111 -18.51 -24.90 6.92
C ASN A 111 -18.27 -25.59 8.25
N SER A 112 -17.15 -25.31 8.94
CA SER A 112 -16.85 -25.95 10.23
C SER A 112 -17.93 -25.64 11.25
N GLY A 113 -18.48 -24.42 11.25
CA GLY A 113 -19.47 -23.91 12.21
C GLY A 113 -18.92 -23.78 13.63
N THR A 114 -18.00 -24.67 14.01
CA THR A 114 -17.22 -24.69 15.24
C THR A 114 -15.81 -25.20 14.99
N GLU A 115 -14.81 -24.60 15.64
CA GLU A 115 -13.41 -25.02 15.65
C GLU A 115 -12.97 -25.29 17.10
N ILE A 116 -12.07 -26.27 17.28
CA ILE A 116 -11.40 -26.53 18.55
C ILE A 116 -9.93 -26.13 18.39
N THR A 117 -9.48 -25.17 19.19
CA THR A 117 -8.09 -24.69 19.17
C THR A 117 -7.18 -25.65 19.92
N GLY A 118 -5.86 -25.52 19.73
CA GLY A 118 -4.86 -26.42 20.35
C GLY A 118 -4.86 -26.41 21.89
N ASP A 119 -5.35 -25.34 22.51
CA ASP A 119 -5.54 -25.24 23.96
C ASP A 119 -6.88 -25.85 24.45
N GLY A 120 -7.72 -26.36 23.54
CA GLY A 120 -9.04 -26.93 23.81
C GLY A 120 -10.20 -25.92 23.82
N SER A 121 -9.93 -24.63 23.57
CA SER A 121 -10.99 -23.63 23.44
C SER A 121 -11.88 -23.93 22.22
N ARG A 122 -13.17 -23.59 22.30
CA ARG A 122 -14.14 -23.80 21.21
C ARG A 122 -14.55 -22.47 20.62
N ILE A 123 -14.37 -22.30 19.32
CA ILE A 123 -14.83 -21.13 18.58
C ILE A 123 -16.06 -21.53 17.79
N ALA A 124 -17.19 -20.85 17.98
CA ALA A 124 -18.39 -21.02 17.16
C ALA A 124 -18.55 -19.84 16.21
N TYR A 125 -18.90 -20.09 14.96
CA TYR A 125 -19.03 -19.09 13.90
C TYR A 125 -20.48 -18.98 13.40
N ARG A 126 -20.91 -17.77 13.09
CA ARG A 126 -22.17 -17.49 12.38
C ARG A 126 -21.90 -16.47 11.28
N TRP A 127 -21.98 -16.90 10.03
CA TRP A 127 -21.73 -16.05 8.87
C TRP A 127 -22.92 -15.16 8.57
N ASP A 128 -22.65 -13.87 8.35
CA ASP A 128 -23.65 -12.83 8.11
C ASP A 128 -23.76 -12.45 6.62
N GLY A 129 -22.89 -12.97 5.75
CA GLY A 129 -22.94 -12.80 4.30
C GLY A 129 -21.78 -11.97 3.73
N SER A 130 -21.86 -11.72 2.41
CA SER A 130 -20.82 -11.05 1.63
C SER A 130 -20.61 -9.59 2.02
N VAL A 131 -19.35 -9.15 1.92
CA VAL A 131 -18.91 -7.77 2.11
C VAL A 131 -18.15 -7.32 0.87
N GLY A 132 -18.34 -6.08 0.44
CA GLY A 132 -17.67 -5.53 -0.74
C GLY A 132 -16.17 -5.27 -0.52
N GLY A 133 -15.41 -5.14 -1.61
CA GLY A 133 -14.03 -4.63 -1.59
C GLY A 133 -12.89 -5.66 -1.64
N ALA A 134 -13.19 -6.98 -1.61
CA ALA A 134 -12.22 -8.04 -1.86
C ALA A 134 -12.89 -9.30 -2.44
N ASP A 135 -12.11 -10.18 -3.07
CA ASP A 135 -12.61 -11.44 -3.63
C ASP A 135 -13.20 -12.32 -2.52
N GLU A 136 -14.48 -12.65 -2.65
CA GLU A 136 -15.20 -13.58 -1.75
C GLU A 136 -15.14 -13.18 -0.27
N ALA A 137 -15.07 -11.88 0.00
CA ALA A 137 -15.08 -11.40 1.37
C ALA A 137 -16.45 -11.62 2.00
N GLU A 138 -16.46 -12.20 3.20
CA GLU A 138 -17.66 -12.44 3.98
C GLU A 138 -17.42 -12.10 5.46
N SER A 139 -18.45 -11.54 6.10
CA SER A 139 -18.43 -11.25 7.53
C SER A 139 -19.04 -12.37 8.35
N PHE A 140 -18.55 -12.55 9.57
CA PHE A 140 -19.09 -13.50 10.53
C PHE A 140 -19.08 -12.94 11.95
N ARG A 141 -19.92 -13.49 12.81
CA ARG A 141 -19.85 -13.36 14.26
C ARG A 141 -19.25 -14.61 14.84
N PHE A 142 -18.50 -14.46 15.93
CA PHE A 142 -17.92 -15.60 16.60
C PHE A 142 -18.08 -15.53 18.13
N THR A 143 -18.02 -16.69 18.76
CA THR A 143 -17.95 -16.83 20.22
C THR A 143 -16.87 -17.86 20.55
N VAL A 144 -15.87 -17.45 21.32
CA VAL A 144 -14.83 -18.31 21.87
C VAL A 144 -15.21 -18.68 23.29
N ARG A 145 -15.28 -19.97 23.58
CA ARG A 145 -15.43 -20.50 24.92
C ARG A 145 -14.13 -21.20 25.31
N SER A 146 -13.38 -20.60 26.22
CA SER A 146 -12.12 -21.16 26.69
C SER A 146 -12.35 -22.33 27.64
N VAL A 147 -11.30 -23.13 27.86
CA VAL A 147 -11.35 -24.31 28.74
C VAL A 147 -11.65 -23.94 30.20
N ASP A 148 -11.24 -22.75 30.65
CA ASP A 148 -11.56 -22.21 31.98
C ASP A 148 -12.99 -21.63 32.09
N GLY A 149 -13.80 -21.76 31.03
CA GLY A 149 -15.20 -21.34 31.01
C GLY A 149 -15.42 -19.86 30.70
N ARG A 150 -14.36 -19.07 30.47
CA ARG A 150 -14.52 -17.69 29.99
C ARG A 150 -15.08 -17.69 28.57
N SER A 151 -15.86 -16.67 28.26
CA SER A 151 -16.44 -16.47 26.93
C SER A 151 -15.98 -15.13 26.39
N LEU A 152 -15.44 -15.15 25.18
CA LEU A 152 -15.19 -13.97 24.37
C LEU A 152 -16.11 -14.04 23.16
N SER A 153 -16.54 -12.88 22.66
CA SER A 153 -17.32 -12.78 21.43
C SER A 153 -16.74 -11.70 20.55
N GLY A 154 -17.15 -11.69 19.29
CA GLY A 154 -16.69 -10.68 18.37
C GLY A 154 -17.30 -10.77 16.99
N SER A 155 -16.70 -10.02 16.08
CA SER A 155 -17.01 -10.06 14.65
C SER A 155 -15.72 -10.24 13.87
N GLY A 156 -15.79 -10.93 12.75
CA GLY A 156 -14.66 -11.20 11.90
C GLY A 156 -15.00 -11.08 10.43
N VAL A 157 -13.95 -11.10 9.62
CA VAL A 157 -14.04 -11.09 8.17
C VAL A 157 -13.08 -12.13 7.63
N GLY A 158 -13.58 -13.01 6.76
CA GLY A 158 -12.77 -13.93 5.98
C GLY A 158 -12.79 -13.49 4.53
N TRP A 159 -11.63 -13.41 3.89
CA TRP A 159 -11.52 -13.07 2.47
C TRP A 159 -10.28 -13.70 1.86
N ARG A 160 -10.20 -13.69 0.52
CA ARG A 160 -8.98 -14.08 -0.18
C ARG A 160 -8.53 -13.01 -1.16
N ARG A 161 -7.29 -13.15 -1.59
CA ARG A 161 -6.74 -12.44 -2.74
C ARG A 161 -5.77 -13.36 -3.44
N GLN A 162 -6.17 -13.83 -4.63
CA GLN A 162 -5.45 -14.88 -5.35
C GLN A 162 -5.21 -16.10 -4.43
N ASN A 163 -3.96 -16.55 -4.33
CA ASN A 163 -3.47 -17.66 -3.54
C ASN A 163 -3.18 -17.31 -2.07
N VAL A 164 -3.74 -16.21 -1.55
CA VAL A 164 -3.56 -15.78 -0.17
C VAL A 164 -4.92 -15.63 0.50
N ALA A 165 -5.11 -16.28 1.64
CA ALA A 165 -6.34 -16.18 2.43
C ALA A 165 -6.07 -15.38 3.71
N PHE A 166 -7.07 -14.62 4.14
CA PHE A 166 -7.02 -13.78 5.33
C PHE A 166 -8.22 -14.07 6.22
N VAL A 167 -7.99 -14.06 7.53
CA VAL A 167 -9.05 -14.17 8.53
C VAL A 167 -8.77 -13.17 9.64
N LEU A 168 -9.69 -12.24 9.84
CA LEU A 168 -9.61 -11.24 10.89
C LEU A 168 -10.64 -11.52 11.98
N PHE A 169 -10.21 -11.45 13.23
CA PHE A 169 -11.05 -11.56 14.43
C PHE A 169 -10.96 -10.26 15.22
N ALA A 170 -12.04 -9.50 15.35
CA ALA A 170 -12.13 -8.35 16.26
C ALA A 170 -12.95 -8.73 17.50
N TYR A 171 -12.36 -8.58 18.68
CA TYR A 171 -12.94 -9.01 19.96
C TYR A 171 -13.78 -7.89 20.59
N SER A 172 -14.95 -8.23 21.12
CA SER A 172 -15.84 -7.29 21.79
C SER A 172 -15.98 -7.57 23.28
N ALA A 173 -16.27 -6.50 24.04
CA ALA A 173 -16.81 -6.66 25.38
C ALA A 173 -18.21 -7.29 25.31
N PRO A 174 -18.65 -8.02 26.36
CA PRO A 174 -19.99 -8.60 26.41
C PRO A 174 -21.07 -7.56 26.10
N GLY A 175 -21.96 -7.86 25.15
CA GLY A 175 -23.06 -6.97 24.75
C GLY A 175 -22.71 -5.88 23.73
N HIS A 176 -21.45 -5.78 23.28
CA HIS A 176 -21.04 -4.83 22.25
C HIS A 176 -20.89 -5.49 20.87
N GLU A 177 -21.39 -4.82 19.83
CA GLU A 177 -21.21 -5.21 18.43
C GLU A 177 -19.99 -4.49 17.83
N VAL A 178 -19.07 -5.26 17.24
CA VAL A 178 -17.80 -4.75 16.67
C VAL A 178 -17.70 -4.95 15.16
N LYS A 179 -18.82 -5.24 14.50
CA LYS A 179 -18.87 -5.56 13.07
C LYS A 179 -18.28 -4.45 12.20
N GLN A 180 -18.66 -3.20 12.42
CA GLN A 180 -18.15 -2.07 11.63
C GLN A 180 -16.63 -1.88 11.80
N GLU A 181 -16.12 -2.10 13.01
CA GLU A 181 -14.69 -2.01 13.26
C GLU A 181 -13.92 -3.17 12.60
N ALA A 182 -14.48 -4.39 12.64
CA ALA A 182 -13.92 -5.53 11.91
C ALA A 182 -13.84 -5.28 10.39
N LEU A 183 -14.87 -4.65 9.80
CA LEU A 183 -14.88 -4.28 8.38
C LEU A 183 -13.82 -3.22 8.06
N ARG A 184 -13.69 -2.19 8.92
CA ARG A 184 -12.66 -1.15 8.78
C ARG A 184 -11.24 -1.74 8.82
N LEU A 185 -10.97 -2.62 9.79
CA LEU A 185 -9.67 -3.28 9.94
C LEU A 185 -9.37 -4.23 8.77
N ALA A 186 -10.37 -4.96 8.28
CA ALA A 186 -10.23 -5.83 7.11
C ALA A 186 -9.95 -5.02 5.83
N SER A 187 -10.62 -3.87 5.66
CA SER A 187 -10.36 -2.95 4.55
C SER A 187 -8.92 -2.41 4.59
N LEU A 188 -8.44 -1.97 5.75
CA LEU A 188 -7.06 -1.51 5.94
C LEU A 188 -6.03 -2.61 5.61
N GLN A 189 -6.26 -3.83 6.11
CA GLN A 189 -5.43 -4.99 5.81
C GLN A 189 -5.44 -5.31 4.30
N ASN A 190 -6.60 -5.24 3.64
CA ASN A 190 -6.71 -5.48 2.21
C ASN A 190 -6.01 -4.41 1.36
N SER A 191 -6.07 -3.14 1.77
CA SER A 191 -5.32 -2.04 1.14
C SER A 191 -3.81 -2.28 1.20
N LYS A 192 -3.30 -2.75 2.35
CA LYS A 192 -1.88 -3.13 2.48
C LYS A 192 -1.49 -4.26 1.54
N VAL A 193 -2.33 -5.28 1.38
CA VAL A 193 -2.08 -6.38 0.45
C VAL A 193 -2.09 -5.88 -1.00
N THR A 194 -2.98 -4.93 -1.36
CA THR A 194 -2.94 -4.26 -2.67
C THR A 194 -1.57 -3.64 -2.94
N LEU A 195 -1.04 -2.93 -1.95
CA LEU A 195 0.22 -2.21 -2.06
C LEU A 195 1.42 -3.16 -2.20
N VAL A 196 1.42 -4.29 -1.48
CA VAL A 196 2.50 -5.29 -1.57
C VAL A 196 2.43 -6.11 -2.86
N GLY A 197 1.23 -6.28 -3.43
CA GLY A 197 1.00 -7.06 -4.64
C GLY A 197 0.77 -8.55 -4.38
N THR A 198 0.67 -9.34 -5.45
CA THR A 198 0.34 -10.77 -5.40
C THR A 198 1.55 -11.64 -5.07
N PHE A 199 1.34 -12.74 -4.33
CA PHE A 199 2.39 -13.74 -4.13
C PHE A 199 2.56 -14.60 -5.39
N THR A 200 3.72 -14.46 -6.05
CA THR A 200 4.09 -15.27 -7.21
C THR A 200 5.12 -16.32 -6.80
N LEU A 201 4.89 -17.58 -7.19
CA LEU A 201 5.89 -18.63 -6.99
C LEU A 201 7.15 -18.31 -7.83
N PRO A 202 8.36 -18.54 -7.30
CA PRO A 202 9.58 -18.44 -8.09
C PRO A 202 9.50 -19.36 -9.31
N THR A 203 9.73 -18.81 -10.51
CA THR A 203 9.70 -19.60 -11.75
C THR A 203 10.82 -20.64 -11.73
N PRO A 204 10.54 -21.93 -12.05
CA PRO A 204 11.57 -22.97 -12.13
C PRO A 204 12.66 -22.58 -13.14
N GLY A 205 13.88 -22.30 -12.66
CA GLY A 205 15.01 -21.88 -13.50
C GLY A 205 15.73 -20.62 -13.00
N GLN A 206 15.12 -19.83 -12.12
CA GLN A 206 15.86 -18.87 -11.30
C GLN A 206 16.70 -19.65 -10.28
N HIS A 207 17.97 -19.88 -10.60
CA HIS A 207 18.92 -20.45 -9.65
C HIS A 207 19.10 -19.48 -8.48
N ALA A 208 18.78 -19.93 -7.27
CA ALA A 208 19.34 -19.31 -6.07
C ALA A 208 20.86 -19.45 -6.17
N GLY A 209 21.57 -18.32 -6.16
CA GLY A 209 23.02 -18.29 -6.28
C GLY A 209 23.69 -19.20 -5.24
N PRO A 210 24.79 -19.88 -5.60
CA PRO A 210 25.46 -20.79 -4.70
C PRO A 210 26.17 -20.01 -3.58
N GLY A 211 25.77 -20.27 -2.33
CA GLY A 211 26.57 -19.98 -1.13
C GLY A 211 26.32 -18.62 -0.48
N ALA A 212 25.25 -18.51 0.31
CA ALA A 212 25.17 -17.51 1.38
C ALA A 212 25.68 -18.18 2.67
N THR A 213 26.96 -17.96 2.99
CA THR A 213 27.43 -18.06 4.37
C THR A 213 26.76 -16.96 5.20
N GLU A 214 26.32 -17.31 6.41
CA GLU A 214 25.67 -16.45 7.40
C GLU A 214 26.55 -15.27 7.84
N GLU A 215 26.64 -14.26 6.99
CA GLU A 215 26.88 -12.86 7.33
C GLU A 215 26.36 -12.10 6.12
N SER A 216 25.02 -11.97 6.03
CA SER A 216 24.36 -11.40 4.86
C SER A 216 24.79 -9.94 4.71
N GLU A 217 25.77 -9.71 3.84
CA GLU A 217 25.79 -8.55 2.95
C GLU A 217 24.35 -8.34 2.50
N PHE A 218 23.70 -7.31 3.03
CA PHE A 218 22.44 -6.86 2.48
C PHE A 218 22.77 -6.44 1.05
N GLY A 219 22.39 -7.25 0.06
CA GLY A 219 22.57 -6.93 -1.35
C GLY A 219 22.09 -5.50 -1.62
N GLU A 220 22.72 -4.83 -2.58
CA GLU A 220 22.46 -3.43 -2.87
C GLU A 220 20.93 -3.19 -2.93
N PRO A 221 20.38 -2.21 -2.19
CA PRO A 221 18.93 -2.01 -2.16
C PRO A 221 18.43 -1.57 -3.53
N ALA A 222 17.16 -1.89 -3.84
CA ALA A 222 16.50 -1.36 -5.02
C ALA A 222 16.47 0.18 -4.98
N MET A 223 16.59 0.81 -6.14
CA MET A 223 16.35 2.25 -6.29
C MET A 223 14.84 2.47 -6.36
N LEU A 224 14.28 3.26 -5.44
CA LEU A 224 12.85 3.56 -5.46
C LEU A 224 12.58 4.91 -6.15
N LEU A 225 11.81 4.85 -7.23
CA LEU A 225 11.35 6.00 -7.97
C LEU A 225 9.88 6.26 -7.66
N LEU A 226 9.50 7.54 -7.66
CA LEU A 226 8.13 7.98 -7.60
C LEU A 226 7.81 8.70 -8.90
N VAL A 227 7.05 8.04 -9.73
CA VAL A 227 6.92 8.36 -11.15
C VAL A 227 5.54 8.94 -11.43
N ALA A 228 5.48 10.13 -12.04
CA ALA A 228 4.26 10.67 -12.64
C ALA A 228 4.37 10.60 -14.17
N PRO A 229 3.82 9.57 -14.81
CA PRO A 229 3.87 9.43 -16.26
C PRO A 229 2.82 10.29 -16.97
N ARG A 230 3.21 10.80 -18.15
CA ARG A 230 2.38 11.60 -19.03
C ARG A 230 2.48 11.11 -20.47
N ILE A 231 1.34 11.12 -21.16
CA ILE A 231 1.25 10.85 -22.60
C ILE A 231 0.50 12.03 -23.22
N GLY A 232 1.06 12.64 -24.26
CA GLY A 232 0.45 13.83 -24.88
C GLY A 232 0.20 14.96 -23.86
N GLY A 233 1.13 15.19 -22.93
CA GLY A 233 1.02 16.24 -21.90
C GLY A 233 0.01 15.97 -20.78
N ALA A 234 -0.90 15.02 -20.93
CA ALA A 234 -1.86 14.60 -19.91
C ALA A 234 -1.23 13.54 -18.99
N ILE A 235 -1.62 13.54 -17.72
CA ILE A 235 -1.39 12.40 -16.83
C ILE A 235 -2.16 11.20 -17.35
N VAL A 236 -1.53 10.03 -17.29
CA VAL A 236 -2.18 8.78 -17.70
C VAL A 236 -3.23 8.31 -16.69
N ARG A 237 -4.23 7.58 -17.17
CA ARG A 237 -5.25 6.95 -16.34
C ARG A 237 -4.68 6.00 -15.29
N ASP A 238 -5.43 5.74 -14.25
CA ASP A 238 -5.11 4.69 -13.28
C ASP A 238 -5.03 3.32 -13.94
N GLY A 239 -4.11 2.48 -13.44
CA GLY A 239 -3.81 1.16 -14.00
C GLY A 239 -2.84 1.18 -15.18
N THR A 240 -2.40 2.36 -15.66
CA THR A 240 -1.37 2.48 -16.69
C THR A 240 -0.06 1.89 -16.17
N VAL A 241 0.53 0.98 -16.93
CA VAL A 241 1.73 0.25 -16.50
C VAL A 241 2.99 1.01 -16.90
N VAL A 242 3.79 1.38 -15.91
CA VAL A 242 5.13 1.94 -16.09
C VAL A 242 6.15 0.84 -15.88
N ARG A 243 7.07 0.68 -16.83
CA ARG A 243 8.19 -0.27 -16.73
C ARG A 243 9.51 0.47 -16.81
N ALA A 244 10.45 0.09 -15.94
CA ALA A 244 11.85 0.49 -15.98
C ALA A 244 12.69 -0.63 -16.61
N TYR A 245 13.61 -0.26 -17.50
CA TYR A 245 14.48 -1.17 -18.21
C TYR A 245 15.94 -0.80 -17.99
N ILE A 246 16.81 -1.81 -17.88
CA ILE A 246 18.27 -1.68 -17.93
C ILE A 246 18.78 -2.69 -18.96
N GLY A 247 19.52 -2.22 -19.98
CA GLY A 247 20.01 -3.10 -21.04
C GLY A 247 18.90 -3.86 -21.79
N GLY A 248 17.68 -3.30 -21.87
CA GLY A 248 16.51 -3.94 -22.49
C GLY A 248 15.77 -4.95 -21.60
N GLN A 249 16.27 -5.24 -20.39
CA GLN A 249 15.61 -6.10 -19.42
C GLN A 249 14.71 -5.27 -18.49
N VAL A 250 13.47 -5.73 -18.24
CA VAL A 250 12.59 -5.10 -17.24
C VAL A 250 13.20 -5.29 -15.85
N CYS A 251 13.52 -4.19 -15.18
CA CYS A 251 14.11 -4.15 -13.85
C CYS A 251 13.20 -3.50 -12.80
N GLY A 252 12.04 -2.98 -13.21
CA GLY A 252 10.99 -2.51 -12.31
C GLY A 252 9.67 -2.38 -13.07
N GLU A 253 8.55 -2.61 -12.40
CA GLU A 253 7.20 -2.41 -12.94
C GLU A 253 6.27 -1.87 -11.86
N GLY A 254 5.38 -0.94 -12.23
CA GLY A 254 4.36 -0.37 -11.36
C GLY A 254 3.15 0.11 -12.16
N ALA A 255 1.97 0.09 -11.56
CA ALA A 255 0.75 0.64 -12.16
C ALA A 255 0.41 1.99 -11.53
N THR A 256 -0.06 2.95 -12.32
CA THR A 256 -0.47 4.25 -11.83
C THR A 256 -1.72 4.20 -10.96
N ILE A 257 -1.74 5.06 -9.95
CA ILE A 257 -2.87 5.39 -9.09
C ILE A 257 -2.86 6.90 -8.88
N PHE A 258 -4.00 7.56 -9.11
CA PHE A 258 -4.11 9.02 -9.10
C PHE A 258 -3.02 9.70 -9.95
N GLY A 259 -2.67 9.08 -11.07
CA GLY A 259 -1.68 9.64 -12.00
C GLY A 259 -0.20 9.46 -11.64
N TRP A 260 0.13 8.69 -10.60
CA TRP A 260 1.52 8.42 -10.22
C TRP A 260 1.71 6.96 -9.79
N THR A 261 2.96 6.48 -9.72
CA THR A 261 3.27 5.13 -9.23
C THR A 261 4.59 5.08 -8.49
N PHE A 262 4.72 4.18 -7.51
CA PHE A 262 6.01 3.79 -6.95
C PHE A 262 6.63 2.72 -7.85
N LEU A 263 7.88 2.92 -8.25
CA LEU A 263 8.61 2.02 -9.12
C LEU A 263 9.94 1.65 -8.48
N ALA A 264 10.04 0.41 -7.99
CA ALA A 264 11.30 -0.13 -7.49
C ALA A 264 12.12 -0.72 -8.66
N VAL A 265 13.32 -0.17 -8.88
CA VAL A 265 14.26 -0.69 -9.88
C VAL A 265 15.28 -1.57 -9.16
N GLU A 266 15.14 -2.88 -9.36
CA GLU A 266 15.94 -3.91 -8.70
C GLU A 266 17.43 -3.74 -8.95
N SER A 267 18.24 -4.04 -7.93
CA SER A 267 19.70 -4.08 -8.05
C SER A 267 20.17 -5.31 -8.80
N ARG A 268 21.42 -5.29 -9.27
CA ARG A 268 22.07 -6.47 -9.87
C ARG A 268 22.12 -7.68 -8.95
N ASP A 269 22.20 -7.46 -7.63
CA ASP A 269 22.28 -8.52 -6.62
C ASP A 269 20.93 -9.22 -6.45
N THR A 270 19.84 -8.46 -6.58
CA THR A 270 18.47 -8.99 -6.52
C THR A 270 18.10 -9.66 -7.85
N LYS A 271 18.43 -9.01 -8.97
CA LYS A 271 18.15 -9.51 -10.31
C LYS A 271 19.36 -9.29 -11.23
N PRO A 272 20.09 -10.37 -11.58
CA PRO A 272 21.21 -10.27 -12.50
C PRO A 272 20.83 -9.56 -13.80
N GLY A 273 21.67 -8.62 -14.25
CA GLY A 273 21.41 -7.75 -15.41
C GLY A 273 20.69 -6.44 -15.09
N CYS A 274 20.25 -6.22 -13.85
CA CYS A 274 19.66 -4.97 -13.40
C CYS A 274 20.66 -4.07 -12.64
N GLY A 275 20.16 -3.15 -11.82
CA GLY A 275 20.81 -1.96 -11.27
C GLY A 275 22.25 -2.14 -10.81
N ALA A 276 23.19 -1.88 -11.71
CA ALA A 276 24.57 -1.61 -11.36
C ALA A 276 24.75 -0.08 -11.23
N PRO A 277 25.60 0.41 -10.30
CA PRO A 277 25.89 1.84 -10.18
C PRO A 277 26.25 2.47 -11.52
N GLY A 278 25.54 3.52 -11.92
CA GLY A 278 25.77 4.22 -13.19
C GLY A 278 25.04 3.64 -14.40
N ALA A 279 24.32 2.51 -14.27
CA ALA A 279 23.53 1.95 -15.36
C ALA A 279 22.39 2.90 -15.77
N THR A 280 22.17 3.08 -17.07
CA THR A 280 21.04 3.87 -17.57
C THR A 280 19.75 3.08 -17.47
N VAL A 281 18.76 3.66 -16.81
CA VAL A 281 17.38 3.22 -16.71
C VAL A 281 16.57 3.93 -17.78
N THR A 282 15.95 3.17 -18.68
CA THR A 282 14.96 3.68 -19.63
C THR A 282 13.56 3.27 -19.20
N PHE A 283 12.52 3.94 -19.70
CA PHE A 283 11.16 3.69 -19.26
C PHE A 283 10.20 3.51 -20.43
N THR A 284 9.10 2.79 -20.18
CA THR A 284 7.91 2.80 -21.03
C THR A 284 6.66 3.08 -20.22
N ILE A 285 5.70 3.76 -20.83
CA ILE A 285 4.36 4.04 -20.31
C ILE A 285 3.36 3.30 -21.20
N ASP A 286 2.70 2.25 -20.69
CA ASP A 286 1.85 1.34 -21.48
C ASP A 286 2.54 0.81 -22.76
N GLY A 287 3.85 0.53 -22.64
CA GLY A 287 4.67 0.03 -23.76
C GLY A 287 5.18 1.12 -24.70
N ILE A 288 4.75 2.38 -24.56
CA ILE A 288 5.27 3.50 -25.32
C ILE A 288 6.56 4.02 -24.64
N PRO A 289 7.69 4.14 -25.35
CA PRO A 289 8.91 4.69 -24.77
C PRO A 289 8.70 6.08 -24.16
N ALA A 290 9.24 6.29 -22.96
CA ALA A 290 9.36 7.62 -22.37
C ALA A 290 10.59 8.34 -22.91
N ASN A 291 10.58 9.67 -22.85
CA ASN A 291 11.67 10.54 -23.32
C ASN A 291 12.78 10.67 -22.28
N GLU A 292 12.45 10.49 -21.01
CA GLU A 292 13.37 10.60 -19.89
C GLU A 292 14.09 9.28 -19.65
N THR A 293 15.31 9.41 -19.13
CA THR A 293 16.11 8.32 -18.62
C THR A 293 16.57 8.69 -17.22
N GLU A 294 16.92 7.69 -16.43
CA GLU A 294 17.57 7.90 -15.14
C GLU A 294 18.87 7.13 -15.02
N THR A 295 19.73 7.56 -14.11
CA THR A 295 20.92 6.79 -13.73
C THR A 295 20.61 6.00 -12.49
N TRP A 296 20.85 4.69 -12.53
CA TRP A 296 20.70 3.84 -11.36
C TRP A 296 21.78 4.19 -10.33
N VAL A 297 21.35 4.57 -9.13
CA VAL A 297 22.22 4.96 -8.03
C VAL A 297 21.89 4.13 -6.79
N VAL A 298 22.94 3.69 -6.09
CA VAL A 298 22.80 3.01 -4.80
C VAL A 298 22.30 4.02 -3.78
N GLY A 299 21.39 3.59 -2.90
CA GLY A 299 20.99 4.40 -1.75
C GLY A 299 20.10 5.60 -2.10
N SER A 300 19.30 5.54 -3.16
CA SER A 300 18.15 6.44 -3.33
C SER A 300 16.87 5.71 -2.93
N PHE A 301 16.19 6.18 -1.88
CA PHE A 301 14.97 5.54 -1.39
C PHE A 301 13.69 6.22 -1.85
N ALA A 302 13.75 7.39 -2.49
CA ALA A 302 12.59 8.07 -3.08
C ALA A 302 13.03 9.21 -4.00
N ARG A 303 13.04 8.99 -5.32
CA ARG A 303 13.31 10.05 -6.30
C ARG A 303 12.10 10.35 -7.16
N GLY A 304 11.68 11.61 -7.19
CA GLY A 304 10.59 12.07 -8.03
C GLY A 304 11.00 12.15 -9.50
N LEU A 305 10.24 11.52 -10.39
CA LEU A 305 10.46 11.55 -11.83
C LEU A 305 9.15 11.87 -12.56
N MET A 306 9.21 12.82 -13.48
CA MET A 306 8.14 13.06 -14.45
C MET A 306 8.52 12.35 -15.73
N LEU A 307 7.72 11.38 -16.17
CA LEU A 307 7.93 10.72 -17.46
C LEU A 307 6.99 11.34 -18.50
N THR A 308 7.47 11.56 -19.70
CA THR A 308 6.70 12.01 -20.86
C THR A 308 6.96 11.06 -22.02
N SER A 309 5.95 10.79 -22.84
CA SER A 309 6.14 10.10 -24.11
C SER A 309 5.90 11.03 -25.29
N SER A 310 6.67 10.85 -26.36
CA SER A 310 6.65 11.63 -27.60
C SER A 310 5.54 11.25 -28.57
N SER A 311 4.61 10.35 -28.22
CA SER A 311 3.42 10.14 -29.06
C SER A 311 2.67 11.47 -29.20
N ASP A 312 2.62 11.94 -30.44
CA ASP A 312 2.46 13.34 -30.83
C ASP A 312 1.23 14.06 -30.28
N GLN A 313 1.45 15.36 -30.06
CA GLN A 313 0.52 16.42 -29.65
C GLN A 313 0.09 16.38 -28.17
N PRO A 314 0.29 17.48 -27.42
CA PRO A 314 -0.46 17.70 -26.18
C PRO A 314 -1.94 17.50 -26.50
N SER A 315 -2.66 16.62 -25.78
CA SER A 315 -4.11 16.59 -25.88
C SER A 315 -4.59 17.98 -25.50
N SER A 316 -5.04 18.78 -26.46
CA SER A 316 -5.24 20.24 -26.35
C SER A 316 -6.40 20.65 -25.44
N GLY A 317 -6.89 19.73 -24.62
CA GLY A 317 -8.13 19.84 -23.86
C GLY A 317 -8.04 19.41 -22.41
N VAL A 318 -6.86 19.02 -21.91
CA VAL A 318 -6.71 18.55 -20.52
C VAL A 318 -5.55 19.27 -19.85
N LEU A 319 -5.88 19.95 -18.77
CA LEU A 319 -4.92 20.46 -17.81
C LEU A 319 -4.85 19.46 -16.65
N VAL A 320 -3.66 18.93 -16.40
CA VAL A 320 -3.45 18.08 -15.23
C VAL A 320 -2.40 18.67 -14.32
N ARG A 321 -2.69 18.67 -13.02
CA ARG A 321 -1.80 19.19 -12.00
C ARG A 321 -0.43 18.53 -12.09
N PRO A 322 0.67 19.29 -12.09
CA PRO A 322 1.99 18.72 -11.86
C PRO A 322 2.01 18.14 -10.45
N VAL A 323 1.91 16.81 -10.36
CA VAL A 323 1.96 16.11 -9.07
C VAL A 323 3.39 16.14 -8.53
N VAL A 324 4.38 15.93 -9.40
CA VAL A 324 5.81 15.85 -9.05
C VAL A 324 6.55 17.10 -9.50
N SER A 325 7.31 17.70 -8.57
CA SER A 325 8.31 18.73 -8.82
C SER A 325 9.70 18.09 -8.77
N VAL A 326 10.30 17.90 -9.94
CA VAL A 326 11.66 17.33 -10.06
C VAL A 326 12.70 18.28 -9.46
N ARG A 327 12.47 19.59 -9.55
CA ARG A 327 13.33 20.59 -8.91
C ARG A 327 12.96 20.78 -7.46
N CYS A 328 13.98 20.90 -6.61
CA CYS A 328 13.79 21.27 -5.22
C CYS A 328 13.12 22.63 -5.10
N ARG A 329 12.13 22.72 -4.20
CA ARG A 329 11.52 23.99 -3.81
C ARG A 329 12.24 24.52 -2.56
N PRO A 330 12.65 25.80 -2.53
CA PRO A 330 13.28 26.37 -1.34
C PRO A 330 12.31 26.43 -0.17
N ALA A 331 12.82 26.39 1.06
CA ALA A 331 11.99 26.64 2.24
C ALA A 331 11.50 28.11 2.27
N PRO A 332 10.40 28.43 2.98
CA PRO A 332 9.95 29.81 3.13
C PRO A 332 11.07 30.76 3.58
N GLY A 333 11.26 31.86 2.86
CA GLY A 333 12.32 32.84 3.12
C GLY A 333 13.68 32.53 2.47
N GLN A 334 13.83 31.39 1.79
CA GLN A 334 15.02 31.07 1.01
C GLN A 334 14.79 31.34 -0.48
N ALA A 335 15.82 31.83 -1.17
CA ALA A 335 15.76 32.08 -2.61
C ALA A 335 16.02 30.82 -3.47
N ALA A 336 16.76 29.85 -2.93
CA ALA A 336 17.15 28.60 -3.59
C ALA A 336 17.34 27.48 -2.56
N CYS A 337 17.27 26.23 -3.00
CA CYS A 337 17.62 25.09 -2.14
C CYS A 337 19.12 25.08 -1.85
N SER A 338 19.49 24.72 -0.62
CA SER A 338 20.87 24.32 -0.33
C SER A 338 21.20 22.97 -0.97
N ASP A 339 22.48 22.64 -1.12
CA ASP A 339 22.90 21.32 -1.63
C ASP A 339 22.35 20.17 -0.79
N ILE A 340 22.26 20.36 0.53
CA ILE A 340 21.68 19.39 1.46
C ILE A 340 20.17 19.24 1.19
N ASP A 341 19.46 20.35 1.01
CA ASP A 341 18.03 20.32 0.68
C ASP A 341 17.76 19.64 -0.66
N GLU A 342 18.63 19.84 -1.65
CA GLU A 342 18.55 19.18 -2.95
C GLU A 342 18.75 17.66 -2.81
N ARG A 343 19.73 17.21 -2.01
CA ARG A 343 19.94 15.78 -1.73
C ARG A 343 18.76 15.16 -0.98
N LEU A 344 18.27 15.84 0.06
CA LEU A 344 17.08 15.40 0.81
C LEU A 344 15.84 15.33 -0.09
N TRP A 345 15.65 16.33 -0.96
CA TRP A 345 14.56 16.37 -1.95
C TRP A 345 14.60 15.16 -2.88
N ASN A 346 15.78 14.79 -3.34
CA ASN A 346 16.00 13.66 -4.24
C ASN A 346 16.10 12.29 -3.52
N GLY A 347 15.77 12.23 -2.23
CA GLY A 347 15.71 10.98 -1.45
C GLY A 347 17.05 10.28 -1.28
N ASP A 348 18.12 11.06 -1.17
CA ASP A 348 19.47 10.57 -0.87
C ASP A 348 19.51 9.93 0.52
N LEU A 349 19.67 8.61 0.58
CA LEU A 349 19.57 7.83 1.81
C LEU A 349 20.62 8.24 2.83
N GLU A 350 21.87 8.44 2.40
CA GLU A 350 22.97 8.83 3.29
C GLU A 350 22.67 10.15 4.01
N THR A 351 22.21 11.16 3.26
CA THR A 351 21.85 12.48 3.80
C THR A 351 20.68 12.37 4.78
N TRP A 352 19.67 11.55 4.47
CA TRP A 352 18.55 11.33 5.38
C TRP A 352 18.97 10.56 6.64
N LEU A 353 19.81 9.53 6.53
CA LEU A 353 20.35 8.80 7.68
C LEU A 353 21.14 9.74 8.61
N ALA A 354 21.92 10.68 8.05
CA ALA A 354 22.62 11.70 8.82
C ALA A 354 21.65 12.65 9.58
N VAL A 355 20.52 13.02 8.96
CA VAL A 355 19.47 13.81 9.62
C VAL A 355 18.87 13.05 10.81
N PHE A 356 18.53 11.77 10.63
CA PHE A 356 17.98 10.91 11.69
C PHE A 356 18.98 10.71 12.83
N ALA A 357 20.24 10.41 12.50
CA ALA A 357 21.32 10.26 13.49
C ALA A 357 21.51 11.52 14.33
N LYS A 358 21.47 12.71 13.72
CA LYS A 358 21.57 14.00 14.42
C LYS A 358 20.41 14.24 15.40
N ARG A 359 19.23 13.68 15.12
CA ARG A 359 18.03 13.77 15.97
C ARG A 359 17.98 12.68 17.06
N GLY A 360 18.86 11.69 16.99
CA GLY A 360 18.77 10.50 17.84
C GLY A 360 17.55 9.62 17.52
N GLU A 361 17.05 9.70 16.29
CA GLU A 361 15.92 8.91 15.80
C GLU A 361 16.41 7.66 15.07
N GLU A 362 15.78 6.51 15.29
CA GLU A 362 16.10 5.28 14.57
C GLU A 362 15.50 5.32 13.15
N PRO A 363 16.30 5.22 12.08
CA PRO A 363 15.79 5.27 10.73
C PRO A 363 15.10 3.94 10.37
N SER A 364 13.89 4.03 9.84
CA SER A 364 13.19 2.92 9.18
C SER A 364 12.69 3.38 7.81
N GLY A 365 12.47 2.47 6.86
CA GLY A 365 11.98 2.84 5.52
C GLY A 365 10.70 3.68 5.55
N GLY A 366 9.76 3.34 6.44
CA GLY A 366 8.54 4.13 6.65
C GLY A 366 8.79 5.49 7.30
N ALA A 367 9.74 5.60 8.24
CA ALA A 367 10.11 6.88 8.84
C ALA A 367 10.81 7.81 7.84
N LEU A 368 11.72 7.26 7.03
CA LEU A 368 12.40 7.98 5.95
C LEU A 368 11.41 8.52 4.92
N LEU A 369 10.49 7.66 4.44
CA LEU A 369 9.47 8.07 3.47
C LEU A 369 8.52 9.13 4.03
N ARG A 370 8.07 9.00 5.29
CA ARG A 370 7.25 10.04 5.95
C ARG A 370 8.00 11.36 6.08
N ALA A 371 9.26 11.33 6.50
CA ALA A 371 10.06 12.55 6.64
C ALA A 371 10.30 13.23 5.28
N TRP A 372 10.57 12.44 4.24
CA TRP A 372 10.70 12.91 2.86
C TRP A 372 9.41 13.54 2.33
N ALA A 373 8.28 12.85 2.48
CA ALA A 373 6.97 13.33 2.02
C ALA A 373 6.55 14.61 2.76
N ARG A 374 6.81 14.68 4.08
CA ARG A 374 6.54 15.86 4.90
C ARG A 374 7.34 17.07 4.47
N MET A 375 8.65 16.90 4.29
CA MET A 375 9.50 17.99 3.79
C MET A 375 8.99 18.53 2.46
N ARG A 376 8.54 17.66 1.54
CA ARG A 376 7.99 18.06 0.24
C ARG A 376 6.64 18.77 0.36
N ALA A 377 5.75 18.26 1.21
CA ALA A 377 4.45 18.87 1.49
C ALA A 377 4.58 20.27 2.11
N GLU A 378 5.49 20.45 3.08
CA GLU A 378 5.77 21.73 3.74
C GLU A 378 6.31 22.79 2.76
N ARG A 379 6.87 22.35 1.62
CA ARG A 379 7.33 23.23 0.52
C ARG A 379 6.29 23.37 -0.60
N GLY A 380 5.03 23.02 -0.29
CA GLY A 380 3.86 23.20 -1.16
C GLY A 380 3.80 22.22 -2.32
N GLU A 381 4.53 21.10 -2.28
CA GLU A 381 4.40 20.07 -3.30
C GLU A 381 3.27 19.11 -3.02
N VAL A 382 2.42 18.95 -4.03
CA VAL A 382 1.23 18.09 -4.05
C VAL A 382 1.54 16.66 -3.64
N LEU A 383 2.54 16.05 -4.31
CA LEU A 383 2.89 14.66 -4.10
C LEU A 383 3.32 14.36 -2.66
N GLY A 384 4.06 15.27 -2.03
CA GLY A 384 4.41 15.14 -0.62
C GLY A 384 3.15 15.05 0.25
N GLY A 385 2.17 15.93 0.00
CA GLY A 385 0.86 15.90 0.65
C GLY A 385 0.09 14.60 0.40
N MET A 386 0.05 14.14 -0.86
CA MET A 386 -0.61 12.88 -1.24
C MET A 386 0.02 11.65 -0.57
N VAL A 387 1.35 11.55 -0.57
CA VAL A 387 2.07 10.43 0.08
C VAL A 387 1.85 10.45 1.58
N LEU A 388 1.90 11.61 2.23
CA LEU A 388 1.57 11.73 3.65
C LEU A 388 0.13 11.31 3.95
N ALA A 389 -0.83 11.76 3.16
CA ALA A 389 -2.24 11.42 3.30
C ALA A 389 -2.44 9.90 3.32
N VAL A 390 -1.82 9.19 2.37
CA VAL A 390 -1.86 7.73 2.28
C VAL A 390 -1.18 7.07 3.47
N LEU A 391 0.01 7.55 3.88
CA LEU A 391 0.78 6.96 4.97
C LEU A 391 0.16 7.20 6.36
N GLU A 392 -0.52 8.32 6.55
CA GLU A 392 -1.09 8.74 7.83
C GLU A 392 -2.61 8.51 7.91
N GLY A 393 -3.22 8.01 6.84
CA GLY A 393 -4.67 7.83 6.72
C GLY A 393 -5.46 9.15 6.83
N GLN A 394 -4.81 10.28 6.57
CA GLN A 394 -5.41 11.60 6.67
C GLN A 394 -6.06 11.97 5.34
N PRO A 395 -7.29 12.51 5.34
CA PRO A 395 -7.95 12.90 4.11
C PRO A 395 -7.21 14.06 3.41
N TYR A 396 -6.86 13.87 2.14
CA TYR A 396 -6.27 14.91 1.29
C TYR A 396 -7.07 15.05 0.01
N THR A 397 -7.87 16.12 -0.06
CA THR A 397 -8.75 16.43 -1.19
C THR A 397 -8.14 17.51 -2.07
N PHE A 398 -8.08 17.28 -3.38
CA PHE A 398 -7.43 18.18 -4.33
C PHE A 398 -8.05 18.07 -5.73
N ILE A 399 -7.73 19.03 -6.60
CA ILE A 399 -8.11 18.99 -8.01
C ILE A 399 -7.10 18.11 -8.74
N ASN A 400 -7.55 16.94 -9.19
CA ASN A 400 -6.70 16.00 -9.91
C ASN A 400 -6.49 16.43 -11.36
N ALA A 401 -7.58 16.74 -12.06
CA ALA A 401 -7.56 17.10 -13.48
C ALA A 401 -8.66 18.10 -13.83
N VAL A 402 -8.42 18.91 -14.86
CA VAL A 402 -9.40 19.81 -15.49
C VAL A 402 -9.39 19.54 -16.99
N ARG A 403 -10.44 18.90 -17.49
CA ARG A 403 -10.67 18.75 -18.92
C ARG A 403 -11.54 19.90 -19.38
N TYR A 404 -11.03 20.71 -20.30
CA TYR A 404 -11.68 21.90 -20.85
C TYR A 404 -12.07 21.76 -22.33
N GLN A 405 -11.64 20.67 -23.00
CA GLN A 405 -12.17 20.27 -24.31
C GLN A 405 -12.51 18.77 -24.35
N PRO A 406 -13.58 18.38 -25.06
CA PRO A 406 -13.86 16.98 -25.40
C PRO A 406 -12.71 16.28 -26.12
N SER A 407 -12.62 14.97 -26.00
CA SER A 407 -11.79 14.10 -26.84
C SER A 407 -12.51 12.79 -27.15
N ASP A 408 -12.01 12.00 -28.12
CA ASP A 408 -12.61 10.69 -28.46
C ASP A 408 -12.68 9.75 -27.26
N GLU A 409 -11.67 9.75 -26.39
CA GLU A 409 -11.65 8.94 -25.17
C GLU A 409 -12.55 9.49 -24.05
N PHE A 410 -12.77 10.81 -24.03
CA PHE A 410 -13.48 11.52 -22.96
C PHE A 410 -14.30 12.64 -23.60
N PRO A 411 -15.52 12.33 -24.06
CA PRO A 411 -16.32 13.27 -24.86
C PRO A 411 -16.86 14.45 -24.05
N ASP A 412 -16.73 14.40 -22.72
CA ASP A 412 -17.30 15.39 -21.81
C ASP A 412 -16.21 16.27 -21.18
N VAL A 413 -16.57 17.51 -20.90
CA VAL A 413 -15.75 18.51 -20.20
C VAL A 413 -16.02 18.38 -18.69
N TYR A 414 -14.96 18.27 -17.87
CA TYR A 414 -15.10 17.99 -16.44
C TYR A 414 -13.95 18.54 -15.59
N ILE A 415 -14.25 18.71 -14.30
CA ILE A 415 -13.27 18.90 -13.23
C ILE A 415 -13.27 17.63 -12.37
N GLU A 416 -12.10 17.00 -12.21
CA GLU A 416 -11.96 15.80 -11.39
C GLU A 416 -11.36 16.17 -10.03
N ILE A 417 -12.11 15.85 -8.97
CA ILE A 417 -11.69 16.02 -7.59
C ILE A 417 -11.29 14.65 -7.06
N ALA A 418 -10.09 14.54 -6.49
CA ALA A 418 -9.62 13.33 -5.84
C ALA A 418 -9.51 13.54 -4.34
N ASN A 419 -9.69 12.46 -3.59
CA ASN A 419 -9.46 12.41 -2.16
C ASN A 419 -8.68 11.14 -1.79
N LEU A 420 -7.65 11.29 -0.93
CA LEU A 420 -6.74 10.22 -0.51
C LEU A 420 -6.72 10.04 1.00
N GLY A 421 -6.26 8.87 1.46
CA GLY A 421 -5.92 8.59 2.85
C GLY A 421 -7.12 8.19 3.71
N GLY A 422 -8.17 9.02 3.75
CA GLY A 422 -9.36 8.79 4.55
C GLY A 422 -10.57 9.56 4.04
N ASP A 423 -11.72 9.39 4.70
CA ASP A 423 -12.95 10.09 4.34
C ASP A 423 -12.87 11.59 4.68
N ARG A 424 -13.26 12.46 3.74
CA ARG A 424 -13.31 13.92 3.92
C ARG A 424 -14.76 14.41 3.87
N PRO A 425 -15.29 15.01 4.94
CA PRO A 425 -16.48 15.84 4.84
C PRO A 425 -16.17 17.07 3.97
N VAL A 426 -16.88 17.20 2.84
CA VAL A 426 -16.72 18.33 1.91
C VAL A 426 -18.04 19.06 1.69
N GLY A 427 -19.02 18.85 2.57
CA GLY A 427 -20.30 19.54 2.47
C GLY A 427 -20.13 21.06 2.47
N ASN A 428 -20.82 21.73 1.54
CA ASN A 428 -20.71 23.16 1.27
C ASN A 428 -19.33 23.63 0.76
N TRP A 429 -18.40 22.73 0.45
CA TRP A 429 -17.20 23.11 -0.30
C TRP A 429 -17.60 23.54 -1.70
N GLU A 430 -16.77 24.39 -2.31
CA GLU A 430 -17.03 24.93 -3.62
C GLU A 430 -15.91 24.59 -4.60
N VAL A 431 -16.30 24.30 -5.85
CA VAL A 431 -15.40 24.33 -6.99
C VAL A 431 -15.77 25.55 -7.82
N ARG A 432 -14.84 26.49 -7.96
CA ARG A 432 -15.02 27.72 -8.72
C ARG A 432 -14.12 27.76 -9.94
N THR A 433 -14.63 28.22 -11.07
CA THR A 433 -13.83 28.57 -12.24
C THR A 433 -13.60 30.09 -12.27
N ALA A 434 -12.63 30.54 -13.06
CA ALA A 434 -12.37 31.97 -13.26
C ALA A 434 -13.55 32.70 -13.96
N ASP A 435 -14.36 31.98 -14.73
CA ASP A 435 -15.49 32.52 -15.51
C ASP A 435 -16.83 32.37 -14.75
N ASP A 436 -16.81 32.57 -13.43
CA ASP A 436 -17.98 32.51 -12.53
C ASP A 436 -18.73 31.16 -12.48
N GLY A 437 -18.15 30.08 -12.99
CA GLY A 437 -18.72 28.73 -12.83
C GLY A 437 -18.57 28.26 -11.39
N VAL A 438 -19.68 27.83 -10.78
CA VAL A 438 -19.67 27.39 -9.37
C VAL A 438 -20.38 26.06 -9.23
N TYR A 439 -19.75 25.15 -8.49
CA TYR A 439 -20.37 23.93 -7.99
C TYR A 439 -20.21 23.92 -6.47
N ILE A 440 -21.29 23.61 -5.75
CA ILE A 440 -21.29 23.52 -4.29
C ILE A 440 -21.64 22.07 -3.92
N PHE A 441 -20.77 21.43 -3.16
CA PHE A 441 -21.02 20.09 -2.65
C PHE A 441 -22.23 20.10 -1.69
N PRO A 442 -23.19 19.16 -1.80
CA PRO A 442 -24.32 19.07 -0.87
C PRO A 442 -23.88 19.02 0.60
N PRO A 443 -24.62 19.61 1.56
CA PRO A 443 -24.18 19.80 2.95
C PRO A 443 -23.69 18.54 3.68
N ASP A 444 -24.22 17.37 3.34
CA ASP A 444 -23.87 16.09 3.98
C ASP A 444 -22.85 15.26 3.18
N THR A 445 -22.19 15.87 2.18
CA THR A 445 -21.28 15.13 1.30
C THR A 445 -19.99 14.76 2.03
N VAL A 446 -19.67 13.46 1.96
CA VAL A 446 -18.39 12.89 2.39
C VAL A 446 -17.74 12.23 1.18
N LEU A 447 -16.55 12.67 0.81
CA LEU A 447 -15.73 12.01 -0.20
C LEU A 447 -14.90 10.92 0.46
N GLY A 448 -15.09 9.68 0.05
CA GLY A 448 -14.19 8.58 0.41
C GLY A 448 -12.85 8.66 -0.34
N THR A 449 -12.00 7.66 -0.16
CA THR A 449 -10.78 7.54 -1.00
C THR A 449 -11.17 7.22 -2.44
N GLY A 450 -10.70 8.00 -3.40
CA GLY A 450 -11.04 7.86 -4.82
C GLY A 450 -11.08 9.20 -5.55
N ALA A 451 -11.72 9.22 -6.71
CA ALA A 451 -11.94 10.43 -7.48
C ALA A 451 -13.40 10.51 -7.94
N CYS A 452 -13.92 11.72 -8.04
CA CYS A 452 -15.22 12.00 -8.65
C CYS A 452 -15.12 13.19 -9.60
N ARG A 453 -16.06 13.29 -10.54
CA ARG A 453 -16.08 14.30 -11.60
C ARG A 453 -17.27 15.23 -11.46
N ILE A 454 -17.04 16.50 -11.76
CA ILE A 454 -18.02 17.57 -11.88
C ILE A 454 -18.08 17.95 -13.36
N TYR A 455 -19.26 17.89 -13.97
CA TYR A 455 -19.44 18.11 -15.40
C TYR A 455 -20.07 19.47 -15.69
N LEU A 456 -19.94 19.96 -16.93
CA LEU A 456 -20.58 21.22 -17.35
C LEU A 456 -22.06 21.09 -17.72
N SER A 457 -22.60 19.88 -17.87
CA SER A 457 -24.01 19.67 -18.20
C SER A 457 -24.59 18.46 -17.49
N GLU A 458 -25.91 18.49 -17.25
CA GLU A 458 -26.66 17.34 -16.71
C GLU A 458 -26.54 16.10 -17.60
N GLU A 459 -26.52 16.30 -18.92
CA GLU A 459 -26.40 15.19 -19.88
C GLU A 459 -25.03 14.50 -19.77
N ALA A 460 -23.96 15.28 -19.64
CA ALA A 460 -22.61 14.77 -19.40
C ALA A 460 -22.52 14.09 -18.03
N ALA A 461 -23.12 14.67 -16.98
CA ALA A 461 -23.17 14.06 -15.65
C ALA A 461 -23.93 12.73 -15.64
N ALA A 462 -25.03 12.61 -16.41
CA ALA A 462 -25.81 11.38 -16.52
C ALA A 462 -25.10 10.25 -17.26
N ARG A 463 -24.23 10.59 -18.23
CA ARG A 463 -23.37 9.62 -18.93
C ARG A 463 -22.07 9.31 -18.17
N GLY A 464 -21.61 10.27 -17.39
CA GLY A 464 -20.30 10.27 -16.77
C GLY A 464 -20.13 9.17 -15.73
N ALA A 465 -19.08 8.37 -15.89
CA ALA A 465 -18.62 7.50 -14.81
C ALA A 465 -18.06 8.34 -13.64
N SER A 466 -18.35 7.93 -12.41
CA SER A 466 -17.81 8.54 -11.18
C SER A 466 -18.21 10.01 -10.97
N ALA A 467 -19.44 10.39 -11.33
CA ALA A 467 -19.99 11.71 -11.00
C ALA A 467 -19.99 11.96 -9.48
N CYS A 468 -19.55 13.14 -9.04
CA CYS A 468 -19.77 13.59 -7.67
C CYS A 468 -21.30 13.72 -7.37
N PRO A 469 -21.73 13.73 -6.09
CA PRO A 469 -23.13 13.95 -5.75
C PRO A 469 -23.66 15.30 -6.28
N GLY A 470 -24.56 15.26 -7.28
CA GLY A 470 -25.10 16.48 -7.92
C GLY A 470 -24.16 17.15 -8.93
N ALA A 471 -23.21 16.40 -9.52
CA ALA A 471 -22.08 16.80 -10.37
C ALA A 471 -22.33 17.66 -11.62
N VAL A 472 -23.03 18.79 -11.47
CA VAL A 472 -23.23 19.77 -12.55
C VAL A 472 -22.73 21.13 -12.07
N LEU A 473 -21.74 21.66 -12.77
CA LEU A 473 -21.27 23.03 -12.59
C LEU A 473 -22.38 23.99 -13.02
N SER A 474 -22.81 24.87 -12.12
CA SER A 474 -23.82 25.89 -12.42
C SER A 474 -23.13 27.11 -13.01
N GLY A 475 -23.41 27.40 -14.28
CA GLY A 475 -22.82 28.54 -14.99
C GLY A 475 -21.35 28.36 -15.36
N GLY A 476 -20.84 29.32 -16.14
CA GLY A 476 -19.44 29.39 -16.56
C GLY A 476 -19.05 28.48 -17.73
N THR A 477 -17.84 28.73 -18.25
CA THR A 477 -17.14 27.86 -19.20
C THR A 477 -15.81 27.45 -18.59
N LEU A 478 -15.24 26.33 -19.07
CA LEU A 478 -13.82 26.03 -18.85
C LEU A 478 -13.08 26.51 -20.09
N THR A 479 -12.71 27.78 -20.11
CA THR A 479 -11.99 28.39 -21.23
C THR A 479 -10.63 28.90 -20.78
N PRO A 480 -9.52 28.45 -21.38
CA PRO A 480 -8.23 29.09 -21.19
C PRO A 480 -8.24 30.54 -21.75
N PRO A 481 -7.55 31.51 -21.12
CA PRO A 481 -6.82 31.40 -19.85
C PRO A 481 -7.74 31.59 -18.63
N GLY A 482 -7.38 30.97 -17.51
CA GLY A 482 -8.20 30.96 -16.30
C GLY A 482 -7.64 30.01 -15.23
N ALA A 483 -8.40 29.76 -14.17
CA ALA A 483 -8.05 28.80 -13.14
C ALA A 483 -9.30 28.13 -12.57
N VAL A 484 -9.08 26.98 -11.94
CA VAL A 484 -10.07 26.28 -11.13
C VAL A 484 -9.59 26.28 -9.69
N TYR A 485 -10.48 26.60 -8.76
CA TYR A 485 -10.24 26.69 -7.32
C TYR A 485 -11.12 25.69 -6.60
N LEU A 486 -10.55 24.98 -5.63
CA LEU A 486 -11.28 24.18 -4.65
C LEU A 486 -11.25 24.94 -3.33
N ILE A 487 -12.42 25.26 -2.81
CA ILE A 487 -12.60 26.17 -1.66
C ILE A 487 -13.38 25.40 -0.57
N ASN A 488 -12.91 25.45 0.67
CA ASN A 488 -13.60 24.79 1.79
C ASN A 488 -14.83 25.60 2.27
N ASP A 489 -15.56 25.05 3.22
CA ASP A 489 -16.75 25.66 3.84
C ASP A 489 -16.42 26.92 4.66
N GLN A 490 -15.15 27.20 4.93
CA GLN A 490 -14.68 28.46 5.53
C GLN A 490 -14.28 29.52 4.51
N GLY A 491 -14.37 29.23 3.20
CA GLY A 491 -13.99 30.14 2.13
C GLY A 491 -12.48 30.18 1.82
N GLU A 492 -11.70 29.23 2.34
CA GLU A 492 -10.26 29.13 2.08
C GLU A 492 -9.99 28.30 0.83
N ILE A 493 -9.06 28.75 -0.02
CA ILE A 493 -8.61 27.99 -1.18
C ILE A 493 -7.74 26.83 -0.70
N VAL A 494 -8.28 25.62 -0.80
CA VAL A 494 -7.60 24.36 -0.47
C VAL A 494 -6.69 23.92 -1.61
N ASP A 495 -7.12 24.16 -2.85
CA ASP A 495 -6.34 23.85 -4.04
C ASP A 495 -6.66 24.75 -5.23
N SER A 496 -5.72 24.88 -6.17
CA SER A 496 -5.98 25.53 -7.46
C SER A 496 -5.14 24.97 -8.60
N VAL A 497 -5.70 25.03 -9.82
CA VAL A 497 -5.03 24.65 -11.07
C VAL A 497 -5.28 25.74 -12.12
N GLY A 498 -4.20 26.35 -12.64
CA GLY A 498 -4.26 27.40 -13.67
C GLY A 498 -3.91 26.87 -15.07
N PHE A 499 -4.61 27.38 -16.10
CA PHE A 499 -4.44 26.99 -17.51
C PHE A 499 -3.14 27.50 -18.16
#